data_AF-A0A482WH81-F1
#
_entry.id   AF-A0A482WH81-F1
#
_cell.length_a   1.000
_cell.length_b   1.000
_cell.length_c   1.000
_cell.angle_alpha   90.00
_cell.angle_beta   90.00
_cell.angle_gamma   90.00
#
_symmetry.space_group_name_H-M   'P 1'
#
loop_
_entity.id
_entity.type
_entity.pdbx_description
1 polymer ?
#
loop_
_entity_poly.entity_id
_entity_poly.type
_entity_poly.pdbx_seq_one_letter_code
_entity_poly.pdbx_strand_id
1 'polypeptide(L)'
;MASFDSIIDGSDDEQEDQFQQKGKESTIFLIDFRTSMHKSGLFKHALVNIKKSIQKSIKEARKIIFGVILFGTGKRDATSYRQNIALLLPLASCSVERLKKMNEMITCSDDIIKEYGQSEDASLAEALEASFHFFTNCNTKLGSKRIVLFTNDDNPDGKSKDKQHQTRKRAEDIAVGRIDLDIIPLGDKFDSNKFYQEIVRIVKKGDFYIDGPFSMSQDFSELINRQSYSNRSFGRIRFNLGHETFIGCAIYKFTASHLLKKVNLHRETNEPVRTVRQFLHPSTVKVLRPFEYQTSFTIANKVISFTDDEWNLYNNGFEPQIILLEFRALDNLDLEFTFCNPPSFLFPDESVVEGSTTLFTALLNRCLEKNIAALCIYIARRGSKPRHVLLIPQEETEDDDVYEKMPAGFHVFYLPFGGSIGEMPKSEAKCEESPENVDLMKKIIKKLKIQYSPSTMDNPKTSLEWAHIEAHAIGTDDHQDIKVDDQTIPDIETIDERLGFLVEEFTSTFENTKSAWPSNKNKRPAKSNTTRTYTKKQKN
;
A
#
# COMPACT_ATOMS: atom_id res chain seq x y z
N MET A 1 -16.48 -2.83 -33.63
CA MET A 1 -15.14 -2.97 -34.23
C MET A 1 -14.23 -2.01 -33.49
N ALA A 2 -13.39 -2.56 -32.62
CA ALA A 2 -12.34 -1.78 -31.96
C ALA A 2 -11.21 -1.55 -32.99
N SER A 3 -10.64 -0.35 -33.08
CA SER A 3 -9.53 -0.05 -33.99
C SER A 3 -8.30 -0.88 -33.61
N PHE A 4 -7.41 -1.14 -34.58
CA PHE A 4 -6.14 -1.85 -34.35
C PHE A 4 -5.34 -1.24 -33.18
N ASP A 5 -5.39 0.09 -33.03
CA ASP A 5 -4.75 0.81 -31.93
C ASP A 5 -5.40 0.54 -30.57
N SER A 6 -6.73 0.36 -30.50
CA SER A 6 -7.42 0.06 -29.24
C SER A 6 -7.15 -1.35 -28.68
N ILE A 7 -6.54 -2.23 -29.46
CA ILE A 7 -6.04 -3.54 -29.02
C ILE A 7 -4.56 -3.46 -28.62
N ILE A 8 -3.82 -2.49 -29.17
CA ILE A 8 -2.40 -2.25 -28.83
C ILE A 8 -2.27 -1.49 -27.51
N ASP A 9 -3.18 -0.56 -27.25
CA ASP A 9 -3.34 0.20 -26.00
C ASP A 9 -4.40 -0.40 -25.06
N GLY A 10 -4.81 -1.64 -25.32
CA GLY A 10 -5.53 -2.42 -24.32
C GLY A 10 -4.64 -2.44 -23.08
N SER A 11 -5.04 -1.67 -22.07
CA SER A 11 -4.47 -1.68 -20.72
C SER A 11 -4.05 -3.10 -20.46
N ASP A 12 -2.74 -3.34 -20.30
CA ASP A 12 -2.23 -4.62 -19.85
C ASP A 12 -3.15 -4.98 -18.68
N ASP A 13 -4.10 -5.90 -18.92
CA ASP A 13 -4.93 -6.44 -17.87
C ASP A 13 -3.88 -7.18 -17.06
N GLU A 14 -3.35 -6.46 -16.07
CA GLU A 14 -2.34 -6.89 -15.15
C GLU A 14 -3.02 -7.99 -14.34
N GLN A 15 -3.11 -9.18 -14.95
CA GLN A 15 -3.17 -10.40 -14.22
C GLN A 15 -1.90 -10.37 -13.40
N GLU A 16 -2.00 -9.87 -12.18
CA GLU A 16 -1.04 -10.16 -11.13
C GLU A 16 -0.84 -11.66 -11.20
N ASP A 17 0.34 -12.09 -11.65
CA ASP A 17 0.86 -13.36 -11.22
C ASP A 17 1.02 -13.18 -9.71
N GLN A 18 -0.07 -13.47 -8.99
CA GLN A 18 -0.03 -13.60 -7.56
C GLN A 18 0.95 -14.73 -7.33
N PHE A 19 2.22 -14.40 -7.14
CA PHE A 19 3.13 -15.24 -6.40
C PHE A 19 2.44 -15.43 -5.06
N GLN A 20 1.70 -16.54 -4.97
CA GLN A 20 0.99 -16.95 -3.79
C GLN A 20 2.06 -17.36 -2.82
N GLN A 21 2.40 -16.46 -1.90
CA GLN A 21 2.99 -16.90 -0.65
C GLN A 21 2.06 -18.00 -0.10
N LYS A 22 2.61 -19.19 0.13
CA LYS A 22 1.83 -20.36 0.55
C LYS A 22 1.36 -20.18 2.00
N GLY A 23 0.33 -19.37 2.24
CA GLY A 23 -0.32 -19.22 3.54
C GLY A 23 -0.91 -17.83 3.77
N LYS A 24 -1.78 -17.69 4.78
CA LYS A 24 -2.39 -16.40 5.16
C LYS A 24 -1.47 -15.65 6.14
N GLU A 25 -1.48 -14.32 6.08
CA GLU A 25 -0.82 -13.47 7.08
C GLU A 25 -1.54 -13.61 8.43
N SER A 26 -0.77 -13.75 9.51
CA SER A 26 -1.32 -13.94 10.84
C SER A 26 -0.66 -13.09 11.92
N THR A 27 -1.49 -12.39 12.68
CA THR A 27 -1.04 -11.44 13.72
C THR A 27 -1.68 -11.75 15.06
N ILE A 28 -0.88 -11.89 16.10
CA ILE A 28 -1.34 -11.88 17.49
C ILE A 28 -1.10 -10.49 18.06
N PHE A 29 -2.16 -9.82 18.47
CA PHE A 29 -2.09 -8.59 19.24
C PHE A 29 -2.00 -8.96 20.72
N LEU A 30 -0.81 -8.80 21.29
CA LEU A 30 -0.52 -9.09 22.69
C LEU A 30 -0.55 -7.78 23.47
N ILE A 31 -1.48 -7.64 24.42
CA ILE A 31 -1.68 -6.40 25.16
C ILE A 31 -1.32 -6.61 26.62
N ASP A 32 -0.48 -5.73 27.15
CA ASP A 32 -0.18 -5.65 28.57
C ASP A 32 -1.41 -5.20 29.35
N PHE A 33 -1.81 -6.00 30.33
CA PHE A 33 -3.00 -5.82 31.15
C PHE A 33 -2.67 -5.56 32.62
N ARG A 34 -1.46 -5.08 32.90
CA ARG A 34 -1.07 -4.66 34.26
C ARG A 34 -1.69 -3.32 34.65
N THR A 35 -1.58 -2.97 35.92
CA THR A 35 -2.28 -1.80 36.50
C THR A 35 -1.90 -0.49 35.82
N SER A 36 -0.66 -0.37 35.34
CA SER A 36 -0.13 0.82 34.67
C SER A 36 -0.83 1.15 33.35
N MET A 37 -1.31 0.16 32.60
CA MET A 37 -1.98 0.34 31.30
C MET A 37 -3.41 0.89 31.42
N HIS A 38 -4.02 0.69 32.60
CA HIS A 38 -5.41 1.04 32.87
C HIS A 38 -5.57 2.47 33.37
N LYS A 39 -4.71 2.88 34.31
CA LYS A 39 -4.76 4.22 34.94
C LYS A 39 -4.63 5.36 33.92
N SER A 40 -3.98 5.09 32.79
CA SER A 40 -3.70 6.04 31.72
C SER A 40 -4.65 5.90 30.51
N GLY A 41 -5.59 4.95 30.53
CA GLY A 41 -6.49 4.69 29.39
C GLY A 41 -5.82 4.02 28.17
N LEU A 42 -4.56 3.60 28.30
CA LEU A 42 -3.76 3.05 27.19
C LEU A 42 -4.31 1.71 26.68
N PHE A 43 -4.95 0.91 27.55
CA PHE A 43 -5.61 -0.33 27.13
C PHE A 43 -6.68 -0.09 26.05
N LYS A 44 -7.58 0.88 26.29
CA LYS A 44 -8.62 1.25 25.32
C LYS A 44 -8.01 1.85 24.06
N HIS A 45 -6.96 2.66 24.20
CA HIS A 45 -6.24 3.25 23.07
C HIS A 45 -5.62 2.18 22.15
N ALA A 46 -5.01 1.14 22.73
CA ALA A 46 -4.49 0.01 21.98
C ALA A 46 -5.59 -0.70 21.19
N LEU A 47 -6.73 -1.00 21.82
CA LEU A 47 -7.88 -1.63 21.14
C LEU A 47 -8.41 -0.79 19.96
N VAL A 48 -8.52 0.53 20.13
CA VAL A 48 -8.94 1.45 19.07
C VAL A 48 -7.97 1.42 17.88
N ASN A 49 -6.67 1.48 18.13
CA ASN A 49 -5.65 1.45 17.08
C ASN A 49 -5.56 0.08 16.39
N ILE A 50 -5.75 -1.03 17.13
CA ILE A 50 -5.87 -2.37 16.57
C ILE A 50 -7.06 -2.45 15.61
N LYS A 51 -8.23 -1.93 16.01
CA LYS A 51 -9.42 -1.87 15.14
C LYS A 51 -9.14 -1.08 13.87
N LYS A 52 -8.55 0.12 13.97
CA LYS A 52 -8.18 0.94 12.80
C LYS A 52 -7.23 0.20 11.87
N SER A 53 -6.23 -0.50 12.41
CA SER A 53 -5.29 -1.29 11.61
C SER A 53 -5.99 -2.43 10.86
N ILE A 54 -6.89 -3.16 11.54
CA ILE A 54 -7.71 -4.22 10.93
C ILE A 54 -8.61 -3.63 9.83
N GLN A 55 -9.26 -2.49 10.06
CA GLN A 55 -10.08 -1.81 9.05
C GLN A 55 -9.26 -1.42 7.83
N LYS A 56 -8.05 -0.88 7.99
CA LYS A 56 -7.14 -0.58 6.86
C LYS A 56 -6.75 -1.85 6.10
N SER A 57 -6.43 -2.94 6.81
CA SER A 57 -6.14 -4.23 6.18
C SER A 57 -7.33 -4.79 5.37
N ILE A 58 -8.55 -4.62 5.87
CA ILE A 58 -9.79 -4.97 5.15
C ILE A 58 -9.93 -4.10 3.90
N LYS A 59 -9.70 -2.78 4.02
CA LYS A 59 -9.77 -1.84 2.89
C LYS A 59 -8.83 -2.22 1.74
N GLU A 60 -7.66 -2.77 2.06
CA GLU A 60 -6.67 -3.28 1.11
C GLU A 60 -6.98 -4.70 0.58
N ALA A 61 -8.14 -5.27 0.95
CA ALA A 61 -8.58 -6.62 0.62
C ALA A 61 -7.61 -7.73 1.08
N ARG A 62 -6.87 -7.51 2.18
CA ARG A 62 -5.95 -8.50 2.74
C ARG A 62 -6.70 -9.61 3.47
N LYS A 63 -6.25 -10.85 3.26
CA LYS A 63 -6.77 -12.03 3.97
C LYS A 63 -6.07 -12.18 5.33
N ILE A 64 -6.51 -11.41 6.30
CA ILE A 64 -5.91 -11.37 7.64
C ILE A 64 -6.48 -12.47 8.56
N ILE A 65 -5.59 -13.11 9.30
CA ILE A 65 -5.89 -13.90 10.49
C ILE A 65 -5.38 -13.10 11.69
N PHE A 66 -6.20 -12.89 12.71
CA PHE A 66 -5.73 -12.22 13.91
C PHE A 66 -6.30 -12.81 15.20
N GLY A 67 -5.58 -12.62 16.30
CA GLY A 67 -6.01 -12.94 17.66
C GLY A 67 -5.66 -11.79 18.61
N VAL A 68 -6.37 -11.70 19.74
CA VAL A 68 -6.12 -10.71 20.79
C VAL A 68 -5.92 -11.43 22.11
N ILE A 69 -4.76 -11.21 22.72
CA ILE A 69 -4.32 -11.86 23.96
C ILE A 69 -3.98 -10.77 24.98
N LEU A 70 -4.40 -10.98 26.22
CA LEU A 70 -3.99 -10.19 27.38
C LEU A 70 -2.99 -10.98 28.21
N PHE A 71 -1.95 -10.32 28.71
CA PHE A 71 -1.10 -10.87 29.76
C PHE A 71 -1.04 -9.90 30.95
N GLY A 72 -0.92 -10.44 32.17
CA GLY A 72 -1.08 -9.64 33.40
C GLY A 72 -2.50 -9.67 33.96
N THR A 73 -3.33 -10.65 33.59
CA THR A 73 -4.69 -10.77 34.12
C THR A 73 -4.69 -11.35 35.54
N GLY A 74 -5.66 -10.97 36.37
CA GLY A 74 -5.83 -11.51 37.73
C GLY A 74 -6.42 -12.92 37.74
N LYS A 75 -7.28 -13.22 36.77
CA LYS A 75 -7.91 -14.53 36.57
C LYS A 75 -7.27 -15.27 35.39
N ARG A 76 -7.25 -16.60 35.52
CA ARG A 76 -6.98 -17.51 34.42
C ARG A 76 -8.23 -17.65 33.56
N ASP A 77 -8.08 -17.39 32.26
CA ASP A 77 -9.10 -17.74 31.28
C ASP A 77 -9.16 -19.27 31.12
N ALA A 78 -10.37 -19.83 31.05
CA ALA A 78 -10.61 -21.26 30.84
C ALA A 78 -9.99 -21.79 29.54
N THR A 79 -9.87 -20.92 28.53
CA THR A 79 -9.25 -21.26 27.24
C THR A 79 -7.72 -21.13 27.25
N SER A 80 -7.16 -20.48 28.27
CA SER A 80 -5.72 -20.33 28.47
C SER A 80 -5.15 -21.49 29.29
N TYR A 81 -4.01 -22.02 28.84
CA TYR A 81 -3.29 -23.06 29.57
C TYR A 81 -2.40 -22.50 30.71
N ARG A 82 -2.24 -21.17 30.78
CA ARG A 82 -1.38 -20.46 31.75
C ARG A 82 -2.17 -19.53 32.66
N GLN A 83 -1.65 -19.31 33.86
CA GLN A 83 -2.16 -18.30 34.78
C GLN A 83 -1.80 -16.90 34.25
N ASN A 84 -2.61 -15.89 34.57
CA ASN A 84 -2.39 -14.49 34.19
C ASN A 84 -2.38 -14.17 32.69
N ILE A 85 -2.89 -15.09 31.85
CA ILE A 85 -3.07 -14.90 30.41
C ILE A 85 -4.54 -15.13 30.06
N ALA A 86 -5.13 -14.22 29.30
CA ALA A 86 -6.51 -14.31 28.82
C ALA A 86 -6.58 -14.18 27.30
N LEU A 87 -7.42 -14.99 26.66
CA LEU A 87 -7.61 -15.00 25.21
C LEU A 87 -8.94 -14.34 24.87
N LEU A 88 -8.92 -13.02 24.64
CA LEU A 88 -10.14 -12.28 24.26
C LEU A 88 -10.66 -12.72 22.90
N LEU A 89 -9.76 -12.94 21.94
CA LEU A 89 -10.11 -13.40 20.62
C LEU A 89 -9.14 -14.50 20.14
N PRO A 90 -9.63 -15.72 19.87
CA PRO A 90 -8.78 -16.78 19.32
C PRO A 90 -8.29 -16.41 17.92
N LEU A 91 -7.12 -16.92 17.54
CA LEU A 91 -6.49 -16.69 16.24
C LEU A 91 -7.35 -17.30 15.12
N ALA A 92 -8.05 -16.44 14.37
CA ALA A 92 -8.97 -16.85 13.30
C ALA A 92 -9.05 -15.80 12.18
N SER A 93 -9.62 -16.19 11.04
CA SER A 93 -9.84 -15.26 9.91
C SER A 93 -10.78 -14.13 10.34
N CYS A 94 -10.55 -12.91 9.85
CA CYS A 94 -11.43 -11.78 10.11
C CYS A 94 -12.84 -12.05 9.59
N SER A 95 -13.85 -11.72 10.40
CA SER A 95 -15.28 -11.85 10.08
C SER A 95 -16.06 -10.69 10.71
N VAL A 96 -17.30 -10.51 10.28
CA VAL A 96 -18.21 -9.48 10.80
C VAL A 96 -18.43 -9.65 12.30
N GLU A 97 -18.66 -10.88 12.77
CA GLU A 97 -18.90 -11.16 14.19
C GLU A 97 -17.68 -10.78 15.04
N ARG A 98 -16.47 -10.94 14.49
CA ARG A 98 -15.24 -10.55 15.19
C ARG A 98 -15.07 -9.05 15.26
N LEU A 99 -15.45 -8.32 14.21
CA LEU A 99 -15.47 -6.86 14.24
C LEU A 99 -16.50 -6.33 15.24
N LYS A 100 -17.68 -6.95 15.33
CA LYS A 100 -18.68 -6.66 16.37
C LYS A 100 -18.10 -6.88 17.77
N LYS A 101 -17.46 -8.02 18.01
CA LYS A 101 -16.76 -8.28 19.28
C LYS A 101 -15.65 -7.25 19.57
N MET A 102 -14.91 -6.80 18.55
CA MET A 102 -13.93 -5.74 18.72
C MET A 102 -14.56 -4.42 19.16
N ASN A 103 -15.71 -4.05 18.57
CA ASN A 103 -16.47 -2.87 18.99
C ASN A 103 -17.00 -3.02 20.42
N GLU A 104 -17.51 -4.20 20.78
CA GLU A 104 -17.94 -4.51 22.15
C GLU A 104 -16.78 -4.37 23.14
N MET A 105 -15.59 -4.90 22.81
CA MET A 105 -14.41 -4.78 23.67
C MET A 105 -13.98 -3.32 23.89
N ILE A 106 -14.11 -2.46 22.88
CA ILE A 106 -13.78 -1.03 23.00
C ILE A 106 -14.82 -0.31 23.87
N THR A 107 -16.11 -0.59 23.68
CA THR A 107 -17.20 0.05 24.42
C THR A 107 -17.24 -0.41 25.88
N CYS A 108 -17.09 -1.71 26.12
CA CYS A 108 -17.16 -2.36 27.43
C CYS A 108 -15.77 -2.58 28.05
N SER A 109 -14.77 -1.77 27.69
CA SER A 109 -13.40 -1.93 28.19
C SER A 109 -13.33 -1.95 29.72
N ASP A 110 -14.11 -1.13 30.42
CA ASP A 110 -14.19 -1.10 31.89
C ASP A 110 -14.73 -2.40 32.50
N ASP A 111 -15.59 -3.12 31.80
CA ASP A 111 -16.15 -4.40 32.27
C ASP A 111 -15.14 -5.53 32.10
N ILE A 112 -14.35 -5.53 31.01
CA ILE A 112 -13.23 -6.46 30.80
C ILE A 112 -12.20 -6.31 31.94
N ILE A 113 -11.90 -5.06 32.32
CA ILE A 113 -11.00 -4.72 33.43
C ILE A 113 -11.48 -5.34 34.74
N LYS A 114 -12.79 -5.26 35.02
CA LYS A 114 -13.39 -5.86 36.23
C LYS A 114 -13.47 -7.38 36.15
N GLU A 115 -13.78 -7.93 34.98
CA GLU A 115 -13.99 -9.37 34.78
C GLU A 115 -12.70 -10.15 34.98
N TYR A 116 -11.62 -9.77 34.28
CA TYR A 116 -10.36 -10.50 34.29
C TYR A 116 -9.45 -10.09 35.45
N GLY A 117 -9.61 -8.89 35.99
CA GLY A 117 -8.73 -8.32 37.02
C GLY A 117 -7.28 -8.17 36.55
N GLN A 118 -6.40 -7.66 37.41
CA GLN A 118 -4.99 -7.43 37.09
C GLN A 118 -4.07 -8.25 38.00
N SER A 119 -2.87 -8.55 37.50
CA SER A 119 -1.78 -9.16 38.26
C SER A 119 -0.44 -8.66 37.76
N GLU A 120 0.42 -8.27 38.69
CA GLU A 120 1.79 -7.84 38.42
C GLU A 120 2.79 -9.03 38.38
N ASP A 121 2.33 -10.24 38.68
CA ASP A 121 3.19 -11.43 38.78
C ASP A 121 3.47 -12.09 37.42
N ALA A 122 2.67 -11.73 36.40
CA ALA A 122 2.79 -12.27 35.05
C ALA A 122 4.14 -11.94 34.43
N SER A 123 4.83 -12.96 33.90
CA SER A 123 6.09 -12.75 33.19
C SER A 123 5.87 -12.56 31.69
N LEU A 124 6.68 -11.70 31.08
CA LEU A 124 6.68 -11.54 29.63
C LEU A 124 7.08 -12.85 28.91
N ALA A 125 7.95 -13.66 29.51
CA ALA A 125 8.34 -14.96 28.96
C ALA A 125 7.12 -15.89 28.74
N GLU A 126 6.19 -15.91 29.69
CA GLU A 126 4.98 -16.74 29.60
C GLU A 126 4.02 -16.21 28.54
N ALA A 127 3.92 -14.89 28.38
CA ALA A 127 3.11 -14.26 27.35
C ALA A 127 3.61 -14.59 25.93
N LEU A 128 4.93 -14.56 25.73
CA LEU A 128 5.57 -14.95 24.47
C LEU A 128 5.41 -16.44 24.19
N GLU A 129 5.56 -17.30 25.21
CA GLU A 129 5.32 -18.75 25.09
C GLU A 129 3.86 -19.05 24.70
N ALA A 130 2.89 -18.38 25.34
CA ALA A 130 1.48 -18.54 25.00
C ALA A 130 1.20 -18.12 23.55
N SER A 131 1.75 -16.99 23.12
CA SER A 131 1.62 -16.51 21.74
C SER A 131 2.18 -17.53 20.74
N PHE A 132 3.35 -18.10 21.02
CA PHE A 132 3.95 -19.17 20.20
C PHE A 132 3.02 -20.39 20.10
N HIS A 133 2.46 -20.84 21.23
CA HIS A 133 1.55 -21.98 21.28
C HIS A 133 0.25 -21.76 20.47
N PHE A 134 -0.30 -20.53 20.47
CA PHE A 134 -1.47 -20.23 19.64
C PHE A 134 -1.17 -20.29 18.13
N PHE A 135 0.04 -19.95 17.71
CA PHE A 135 0.45 -20.14 16.31
C PHE A 135 0.62 -21.61 15.94
N THR A 136 1.15 -22.45 16.83
CA THR A 136 1.33 -23.88 16.55
C THR A 136 0.00 -24.63 16.50
N ASN A 137 -1.00 -24.21 17.29
CA ASN A 137 -2.31 -24.86 17.35
C ASN A 137 -3.33 -24.28 16.36
N CYS A 138 -2.91 -23.39 15.45
CA CYS A 138 -3.79 -22.87 14.43
C CYS A 138 -4.03 -23.92 13.34
N ASN A 139 -5.30 -24.30 13.12
CA ASN A 139 -5.69 -25.25 12.08
C ASN A 139 -5.53 -24.72 10.64
N THR A 140 -5.22 -23.42 10.48
CA THR A 140 -5.05 -22.80 9.17
C THR A 140 -3.57 -22.71 8.82
N LYS A 141 -3.21 -22.98 7.57
CA LYS A 141 -1.83 -22.80 7.10
C LYS A 141 -1.44 -21.32 7.11
N LEU A 142 -0.50 -20.98 7.99
CA LEU A 142 0.02 -19.63 8.17
C LEU A 142 1.22 -19.39 7.25
N GLY A 143 1.23 -18.28 6.53
CA GLY A 143 2.31 -17.88 5.62
C GLY A 143 3.37 -17.04 6.34
N SER A 144 2.91 -16.05 7.09
CA SER A 144 3.70 -15.22 8.01
C SER A 144 3.05 -15.21 9.38
N LYS A 145 3.87 -15.11 10.43
CA LYS A 145 3.44 -15.10 11.83
C LYS A 145 4.06 -13.89 12.52
N ARG A 146 3.25 -13.12 13.22
CA ARG A 146 3.70 -11.88 13.84
C ARG A 146 3.04 -11.66 15.20
N ILE A 147 3.82 -11.23 16.18
CA ILE A 147 3.35 -10.76 17.48
C ILE A 147 3.54 -9.25 17.53
N VAL A 148 2.49 -8.52 17.89
CA VAL A 148 2.55 -7.07 18.16
C VAL A 148 2.24 -6.86 19.63
N LEU A 149 3.25 -6.47 20.40
CA LEU A 149 3.16 -6.24 21.83
C LEU A 149 2.87 -4.76 22.13
N PHE A 150 1.80 -4.49 22.88
CA PHE A 150 1.45 -3.15 23.37
C PHE A 150 1.71 -3.08 24.87
N THR A 151 2.59 -2.18 25.30
CA THR A 151 2.97 -2.05 26.73
C THR A 151 3.50 -0.67 27.05
N ASN A 152 3.35 -0.24 28.31
CA ASN A 152 3.95 0.97 28.86
C ASN A 152 5.04 0.69 29.90
N ASP A 153 5.45 -0.56 30.06
CA ASP A 153 6.54 -0.98 30.95
C ASP A 153 7.80 -1.21 30.13
N ASP A 154 8.80 -0.35 30.30
CA ASP A 154 10.05 -0.36 29.55
C ASP A 154 11.09 -1.38 30.04
N ASN A 155 10.86 -1.98 31.22
CA ASN A 155 11.75 -2.97 31.82
C ASN A 155 10.97 -4.12 32.48
N PRO A 156 10.26 -4.95 31.69
CA PRO A 156 9.47 -6.04 32.20
C PRO A 156 10.33 -7.01 33.00
N ASP A 157 9.76 -7.52 34.10
CA ASP A 157 10.42 -8.41 35.04
C ASP A 157 11.75 -7.86 35.60
N GLY A 158 11.98 -6.53 35.58
CA GLY A 158 13.25 -5.91 35.95
C GLY A 158 13.79 -6.22 37.35
N LYS A 159 12.93 -6.71 38.25
CA LYS A 159 13.32 -7.16 39.60
C LYS A 159 13.91 -8.58 39.62
N SER A 160 13.67 -9.39 38.59
CA SER A 160 14.08 -10.80 38.50
C SER A 160 14.90 -11.06 37.24
N LYS A 161 16.22 -11.22 37.42
CA LYS A 161 17.13 -11.57 36.32
C LYS A 161 16.78 -12.92 35.68
N ASP A 162 16.26 -13.87 36.46
CA ASP A 162 15.88 -15.19 35.97
C ASP A 162 14.70 -15.10 34.98
N LYS A 163 13.65 -14.34 35.31
CA LYS A 163 12.52 -14.11 34.40
C LYS A 163 12.96 -13.38 33.12
N GLN A 164 13.83 -12.37 33.24
CA GLN A 164 14.39 -11.70 32.06
C GLN A 164 15.26 -12.63 31.19
N HIS A 165 16.01 -13.54 31.80
CA HIS A 165 16.77 -14.56 31.06
C HIS A 165 15.85 -15.55 30.35
N GLN A 166 14.73 -15.94 30.97
CA GLN A 166 13.69 -16.75 30.32
C GLN A 166 13.08 -16.03 29.12
N THR A 167 12.78 -14.73 29.23
CA THR A 167 12.26 -13.93 28.11
C THR A 167 13.22 -13.92 26.92
N ARG A 168 14.53 -13.79 27.16
CA ARG A 168 15.55 -13.88 26.09
C ARG A 168 15.53 -15.23 25.38
N LYS A 169 15.46 -16.33 26.13
CA LYS A 169 15.31 -17.69 25.54
C LYS A 169 14.04 -17.82 24.72
N ARG A 170 12.92 -17.26 25.19
CA ARG A 170 11.67 -17.26 24.41
C ARG A 170 11.74 -16.40 23.15
N ALA A 171 12.54 -15.33 23.16
CA ALA A 171 12.81 -14.56 21.96
C ALA A 171 13.61 -15.38 20.92
N GLU A 172 14.57 -16.21 21.36
CA GLU A 172 15.27 -17.15 20.48
C GLU A 172 14.31 -18.19 19.88
N ASP A 173 13.40 -18.76 20.70
CA ASP A 173 12.37 -19.70 20.23
C ASP A 173 11.46 -19.05 19.16
N ILE A 174 11.05 -17.79 19.37
CA ILE A 174 10.28 -16.98 18.42
C ILE A 174 11.04 -16.80 17.09
N ALA A 175 12.34 -16.50 17.17
CA ALA A 175 13.19 -16.35 15.99
C ALA A 175 13.30 -17.65 15.19
N VAL A 176 13.52 -18.79 15.87
CA VAL A 176 13.55 -20.13 15.26
C VAL A 176 12.19 -20.47 14.63
N GLY A 177 11.10 -20.08 15.28
CA GLY A 177 9.73 -20.20 14.79
C GLY A 177 9.40 -19.35 13.56
N ARG A 178 10.32 -18.47 13.12
CA ARG A 178 10.13 -17.45 12.08
C ARG A 178 8.90 -16.58 12.37
N ILE A 179 8.79 -16.15 13.62
CA ILE A 179 7.73 -15.26 14.09
C ILE A 179 8.36 -13.88 14.28
N ASP A 180 7.80 -12.87 13.63
CA ASP A 180 8.22 -11.49 13.84
C ASP A 180 7.66 -10.97 15.16
N LEU A 181 8.45 -10.16 15.87
CA LEU A 181 8.05 -9.49 17.09
C LEU A 181 8.19 -7.98 16.93
N ASP A 182 7.08 -7.28 17.09
CA ASP A 182 7.03 -5.82 17.12
C ASP A 182 6.56 -5.32 18.47
N ILE A 183 7.19 -4.24 18.91
CA ILE A 183 6.90 -3.59 20.18
C ILE A 183 6.29 -2.23 19.85
N ILE A 184 5.14 -1.95 20.46
CA ILE A 184 4.45 -0.66 20.42
C ILE A 184 4.53 -0.07 21.82
N PRO A 185 5.51 0.80 22.08
CA PRO A 185 5.67 1.44 23.38
C PRO A 185 4.59 2.51 23.58
N LEU A 186 3.90 2.46 24.72
CA LEU A 186 2.76 3.33 25.02
C LEU A 186 3.06 4.26 26.19
N GLY A 187 2.51 5.48 26.13
CA GLY A 187 2.66 6.53 27.16
C GLY A 187 3.64 7.63 26.75
N ASP A 188 4.00 8.50 27.70
CA ASP A 188 4.85 9.67 27.41
C ASP A 188 6.35 9.39 27.63
N LYS A 189 6.67 8.35 28.41
CA LYS A 189 8.05 7.99 28.78
C LYS A 189 8.23 6.49 28.66
N PHE A 190 9.07 6.07 27.73
CA PHE A 190 9.45 4.67 27.54
C PHE A 190 10.87 4.62 26.98
N ASP A 191 11.75 3.88 27.63
CA ASP A 191 13.11 3.67 27.14
C ASP A 191 13.29 2.25 26.60
N SER A 192 13.14 2.11 25.28
CA SER A 192 13.28 0.83 24.56
C SER A 192 14.65 0.19 24.75
N ASN A 193 15.70 0.96 25.02
CA ASN A 193 17.07 0.44 25.17
C ASN A 193 17.29 -0.33 26.47
N LYS A 194 16.42 -0.17 27.47
CA LYS A 194 16.54 -0.90 28.74
C LYS A 194 16.39 -2.40 28.59
N PHE A 195 15.51 -2.84 27.68
CA PHE A 195 15.20 -4.26 27.55
C PHE A 195 14.75 -4.67 26.14
N TYR A 196 13.74 -4.01 25.57
CA TYR A 196 13.11 -4.48 24.33
C TYR A 196 14.01 -4.39 23.09
N GLN A 197 14.92 -3.42 23.04
CA GLN A 197 15.87 -3.29 21.94
C GLN A 197 16.75 -4.55 21.80
N GLU A 198 17.15 -5.15 22.93
CA GLU A 198 17.88 -6.42 22.94
C GLU A 198 17.00 -7.57 22.41
N ILE A 199 15.75 -7.65 22.88
CA ILE A 199 14.80 -8.69 22.48
C ILE A 199 14.49 -8.64 20.97
N VAL A 200 14.25 -7.44 20.41
CA VAL A 200 13.99 -7.28 18.97
C VAL A 200 15.21 -7.64 18.14
N ARG A 201 16.43 -7.31 18.60
CA ARG A 201 17.68 -7.71 17.93
C ARG A 201 17.86 -9.23 17.89
N ILE A 202 17.48 -9.95 18.95
CA ILE A 202 17.49 -11.42 18.99
C ILE A 202 16.55 -11.99 17.92
N VAL A 203 15.34 -11.42 17.79
CA VAL A 203 14.31 -11.94 16.86
C VAL A 203 14.61 -11.61 15.40
N LYS A 204 14.89 -10.34 15.08
CA LYS A 204 14.90 -9.84 13.69
C LYS A 204 16.27 -9.84 13.01
N LYS A 205 17.37 -10.06 13.74
CA LYS A 205 18.77 -10.03 13.24
C LYS A 205 19.05 -8.81 12.34
N GLY A 206 19.36 -7.67 12.97
CA GLY A 206 19.72 -6.41 12.28
C GLY A 206 19.56 -5.20 13.20
N ASP A 207 19.85 -4.01 12.68
CA ASP A 207 19.63 -2.74 13.38
C ASP A 207 18.19 -2.27 13.18
N PHE A 208 17.29 -2.87 13.95
CA PHE A 208 15.88 -2.47 14.00
C PHE A 208 15.66 -1.52 15.15
N TYR A 209 15.06 -0.35 14.89
CA TYR A 209 14.67 0.60 15.93
C TYR A 209 13.22 0.37 16.33
N ILE A 210 12.93 0.58 17.61
CA ILE A 210 11.57 0.55 18.14
C ILE A 210 11.03 1.97 18.12
N ASP A 211 10.05 2.21 17.25
CA ASP A 211 9.38 3.50 17.11
C ASP A 211 8.51 3.80 18.35
N GLY A 212 8.44 5.08 18.74
CA GLY A 212 7.67 5.55 19.91
C GLY A 212 8.55 6.18 21.00
N PRO A 213 7.98 6.44 22.19
CA PRO A 213 6.66 6.02 22.65
C PRO A 213 5.49 6.79 22.05
N PHE A 214 4.31 6.17 22.07
CA PHE A 214 3.07 6.74 21.57
C PHE A 214 2.14 7.18 22.70
N SER A 215 1.82 8.47 22.72
CA SER A 215 0.88 9.04 23.68
C SER A 215 -0.59 8.79 23.27
N MET A 216 -1.53 9.12 24.16
CA MET A 216 -2.97 8.92 23.93
C MET A 216 -3.55 9.72 22.75
N SER A 217 -2.90 10.80 22.33
CA SER A 217 -3.34 11.62 21.19
C SER A 217 -2.81 11.12 19.85
N GLN A 218 -1.81 10.24 19.86
CA GLN A 218 -1.15 9.75 18.65
C GLN A 218 -1.85 8.50 18.12
N ASP A 219 -2.05 8.47 16.80
CA ASP A 219 -2.50 7.29 16.06
C ASP A 219 -1.28 6.50 15.60
N PHE A 220 -1.20 5.22 15.93
CA PHE A 220 -0.14 4.31 15.50
C PHE A 220 -0.68 3.12 14.69
N SER A 221 -1.93 3.20 14.24
CA SER A 221 -2.53 2.16 13.39
C SER A 221 -1.79 1.99 12.07
N GLU A 222 -1.24 3.06 11.52
CA GLU A 222 -0.40 3.02 10.32
C GLU A 222 0.90 2.26 10.54
N LEU A 223 1.52 2.45 11.70
CA LEU A 223 2.75 1.76 12.08
C LEU A 223 2.54 0.25 12.24
N ILE A 224 1.42 -0.15 12.86
CA ILE A 224 1.01 -1.56 12.93
C ILE A 224 0.91 -2.15 11.52
N ASN A 225 0.32 -1.41 10.58
CA ASN A 225 0.18 -1.87 9.19
C ASN A 225 1.52 -1.87 8.44
N ARG A 226 2.38 -0.86 8.60
CA ARG A 226 3.70 -0.79 7.96
C ARG A 226 4.53 -2.03 8.26
N GLN A 227 4.63 -2.32 9.54
CA GLN A 227 5.37 -3.48 10.04
C GLN A 227 4.66 -4.81 9.71
N SER A 228 3.41 -4.78 9.20
CA SER A 228 2.71 -5.98 8.71
C SER A 228 3.03 -6.32 7.25
N TYR A 229 3.50 -5.35 6.45
CA TYR A 229 3.75 -5.62 5.04
C TYR A 229 4.97 -6.52 4.91
N SER A 230 4.76 -7.75 4.44
CA SER A 230 5.86 -8.52 3.88
C SER A 230 6.27 -7.83 2.57
N ASN A 231 7.55 -7.54 2.39
CA ASN A 231 8.09 -6.97 1.14
C ASN A 231 7.76 -7.92 -0.02
N ARG A 232 6.64 -7.66 -0.71
CA ARG A 232 6.14 -8.51 -1.78
C ARG A 232 6.70 -8.02 -3.10
N SER A 233 7.69 -8.74 -3.61
CA SER A 233 8.17 -8.52 -4.97
C SER A 233 7.04 -8.77 -5.97
N PHE A 234 6.80 -7.81 -6.87
CA PHE A 234 5.96 -7.97 -8.05
C PHE A 234 6.50 -9.07 -8.98
N GLY A 235 7.82 -9.16 -9.09
CA GLY A 235 8.49 -10.20 -9.86
C GLY A 235 9.98 -10.22 -9.59
N ARG A 236 10.64 -11.31 -10.00
CA ARG A 236 12.09 -11.45 -10.00
C ARG A 236 12.57 -11.47 -11.44
N ILE A 237 13.62 -10.73 -11.72
CA ILE A 237 14.13 -10.55 -13.07
C ILE A 237 15.65 -10.52 -13.09
N ARG A 238 16.24 -10.86 -14.22
CA ARG A 238 17.67 -10.67 -14.47
C ARG A 238 17.89 -9.31 -15.12
N PHE A 239 18.84 -8.56 -14.60
CA PHE A 239 19.35 -7.35 -15.19
C PHE A 239 20.67 -7.63 -15.90
N ASN A 240 20.63 -7.62 -17.23
CA ASN A 240 21.73 -7.90 -18.13
C ASN A 240 22.53 -6.62 -18.41
N LEU A 241 23.80 -6.62 -18.00
CA LEU A 241 24.74 -5.52 -18.24
C LEU A 241 25.51 -5.66 -19.56
N GLY A 242 25.32 -6.78 -20.28
CA GLY A 242 26.11 -7.19 -21.44
C GLY A 242 27.08 -8.33 -21.11
N HIS A 243 27.62 -8.97 -22.16
CA HIS A 243 28.64 -10.03 -22.05
C HIS A 243 28.32 -11.15 -21.03
N GLU A 244 27.07 -11.63 -21.03
CA GLU A 244 26.59 -12.66 -20.08
C GLU A 244 26.73 -12.29 -18.59
N THR A 245 26.89 -11.00 -18.28
CA THR A 245 26.93 -10.50 -16.90
C THR A 245 25.52 -10.10 -16.47
N PHE A 246 25.01 -10.78 -15.45
CA PHE A 246 23.66 -10.58 -14.93
C PHE A 246 23.66 -10.22 -13.44
N ILE A 247 22.78 -9.30 -13.07
CA ILE A 247 22.39 -9.03 -11.68
C ILE A 247 20.99 -9.62 -11.47
N GLY A 248 20.80 -10.38 -10.41
CA GLY A 248 19.49 -10.80 -9.92
C GLY A 248 18.80 -9.64 -9.21
N CYS A 249 17.58 -9.31 -9.64
CA CYS A 249 16.81 -8.22 -9.07
C CYS A 249 15.37 -8.64 -8.76
N ALA A 250 14.81 -8.09 -7.68
CA ALA A 250 13.40 -8.08 -7.38
C ALA A 250 12.79 -6.71 -7.73
N ILE A 251 11.61 -6.74 -8.34
CA ILE A 251 10.83 -5.56 -8.69
C ILE A 251 9.72 -5.40 -7.66
N TYR A 252 9.53 -4.19 -7.16
CA TYR A 252 8.46 -3.80 -6.24
C TYR A 252 7.62 -2.70 -6.88
N LYS A 253 6.34 -2.63 -6.52
CA LYS A 253 5.44 -1.53 -6.89
C LYS A 253 5.09 -0.76 -5.62
N PHE A 254 5.22 0.57 -5.66
CA PHE A 254 4.82 1.42 -4.54
C PHE A 254 3.31 1.67 -4.49
N THR A 255 2.65 1.60 -5.64
CA THR A 255 1.22 1.86 -5.77
C THR A 255 0.49 0.64 -6.30
N ALA A 256 -0.66 0.36 -5.71
CA ALA A 256 -1.61 -0.63 -6.18
C ALA A 256 -3.01 -0.02 -6.14
N SER A 257 -3.80 -0.24 -7.19
CA SER A 257 -5.20 0.19 -7.20
C SER A 257 -6.04 -0.84 -6.46
N HIS A 258 -6.63 -0.46 -5.33
CA HIS A 258 -7.48 -1.31 -4.51
C HIS A 258 -8.97 -1.12 -4.81
N LEU A 259 -9.35 -1.05 -6.09
CA LEU A 259 -10.76 -1.03 -6.46
C LEU A 259 -11.44 -2.35 -6.10
N LEU A 260 -12.60 -2.26 -5.46
CA LEU A 260 -13.39 -3.42 -5.05
C LEU A 260 -13.85 -4.23 -6.26
N LYS A 261 -13.46 -5.51 -6.31
CA LYS A 261 -13.90 -6.44 -7.34
C LYS A 261 -15.28 -6.99 -6.98
N LYS A 262 -16.22 -6.87 -7.92
CA LYS A 262 -17.56 -7.47 -7.78
C LYS A 262 -17.45 -8.98 -7.88
N VAL A 263 -18.17 -9.69 -7.00
CA VAL A 263 -18.28 -11.14 -7.01
C VAL A 263 -19.71 -11.52 -7.38
N ASN A 264 -19.87 -12.42 -8.35
CA ASN A 264 -21.18 -12.93 -8.72
C ASN A 264 -21.65 -13.93 -7.66
N LEU A 265 -22.86 -13.74 -7.14
CA LEU A 265 -23.46 -14.58 -6.11
C LEU A 265 -24.71 -15.27 -6.65
N HIS A 266 -25.01 -16.46 -6.11
CA HIS A 266 -26.27 -17.13 -6.34
C HIS A 266 -27.39 -16.40 -5.58
N ARG A 267 -28.51 -16.10 -6.26
CA ARG A 267 -29.56 -15.20 -5.73
C ARG A 267 -30.19 -15.67 -4.42
N GLU A 268 -30.39 -16.97 -4.25
CA GLU A 268 -31.10 -17.53 -3.09
C GLU A 268 -30.16 -17.90 -1.94
N THR A 269 -28.94 -18.35 -2.25
CA THR A 269 -28.00 -18.87 -1.25
C THR A 269 -26.90 -17.87 -0.90
N ASN A 270 -26.74 -16.79 -1.68
CA ASN A 270 -25.63 -15.82 -1.60
C ASN A 270 -24.23 -16.45 -1.71
N GLU A 271 -24.13 -17.67 -2.24
CA GLU A 271 -22.86 -18.35 -2.44
C GLU A 271 -22.14 -17.82 -3.71
N PRO A 272 -20.81 -17.65 -3.69
CA PRO A 272 -20.05 -17.25 -4.87
C PRO A 272 -20.20 -18.22 -6.04
N VAL A 273 -20.46 -17.69 -7.23
CA VAL A 273 -20.62 -18.48 -8.46
C VAL A 273 -19.34 -18.48 -9.28
N ARG A 274 -18.98 -19.65 -9.83
CA ARG A 274 -17.84 -19.80 -10.74
C ARG A 274 -18.29 -19.55 -12.19
N THR A 275 -17.70 -18.55 -12.84
CA THR A 275 -17.90 -18.31 -14.28
C THR A 275 -17.00 -19.25 -15.09
N VAL A 276 -17.58 -19.96 -16.07
CA VAL A 276 -16.86 -20.79 -17.04
C VAL A 276 -17.19 -20.30 -18.45
N ARG A 277 -16.16 -20.04 -19.26
CA ARG A 277 -16.32 -19.63 -20.67
C ARG A 277 -15.93 -20.78 -21.59
N GLN A 278 -16.79 -21.08 -22.56
CA GLN A 278 -16.55 -22.09 -23.60
C GLN A 278 -16.87 -21.51 -24.97
N PHE A 279 -16.12 -21.93 -25.98
CA PHE A 279 -16.40 -21.59 -27.38
C PHE A 279 -17.21 -22.73 -28.02
N LEU A 280 -18.30 -22.39 -28.69
CA LEU A 280 -19.20 -23.36 -29.32
C LEU A 280 -19.20 -23.16 -30.83
N HIS A 281 -19.24 -24.25 -31.58
CA HIS A 281 -19.45 -24.20 -33.02
C HIS A 281 -20.87 -23.66 -33.31
N PRO A 282 -21.04 -22.67 -34.19
CA PRO A 282 -22.31 -21.96 -34.36
C PRO A 282 -23.46 -22.87 -34.81
N SER A 283 -23.19 -23.87 -35.66
CA SER A 283 -24.25 -24.74 -36.20
C SER A 283 -24.47 -26.05 -35.44
N THR A 284 -23.45 -26.59 -34.78
CA THR A 284 -23.49 -27.92 -34.15
C THR A 284 -23.54 -27.84 -32.63
N VAL A 285 -23.32 -26.65 -32.06
CA VAL A 285 -23.25 -26.38 -30.62
C VAL A 285 -22.18 -27.24 -29.91
N LYS A 286 -21.28 -27.86 -30.67
CA LYS A 286 -20.16 -28.62 -30.14
C LYS A 286 -19.15 -27.66 -29.51
N VAL A 287 -18.67 -27.99 -28.32
CA VAL A 287 -17.55 -27.28 -27.69
C VAL A 287 -16.31 -27.41 -28.57
N LEU A 288 -15.75 -26.26 -28.96
CA LEU A 288 -14.55 -26.18 -29.78
C LEU A 288 -13.31 -26.33 -28.91
N ARG A 289 -12.36 -27.14 -29.39
CA ARG A 289 -11.04 -27.28 -28.78
C ARG A 289 -10.09 -26.20 -29.34
N PRO A 290 -8.99 -25.85 -28.63
CA PRO A 290 -8.07 -24.79 -29.05
C PRO A 290 -7.59 -24.90 -30.50
N PHE A 291 -7.29 -26.11 -30.98
CA PHE A 291 -6.83 -26.35 -32.35
C PHE A 291 -7.94 -26.36 -33.42
N GLU A 292 -9.22 -26.28 -33.02
CA GLU A 292 -10.37 -26.25 -33.94
C GLU A 292 -10.72 -24.80 -34.36
N TYR A 293 -10.02 -23.79 -33.83
CA TYR A 293 -10.17 -22.39 -34.21
C TYR A 293 -8.81 -21.70 -34.33
N GLN A 294 -8.78 -20.57 -35.02
CA GLN A 294 -7.56 -19.81 -35.28
C GLN A 294 -7.81 -18.31 -35.12
N THR A 295 -6.79 -17.56 -34.71
CA THR A 295 -6.86 -16.10 -34.64
C THR A 295 -6.64 -15.49 -36.03
N SER A 296 -7.50 -14.57 -36.44
CA SER A 296 -7.36 -13.85 -37.72
C SER A 296 -7.74 -12.39 -37.61
N PHE A 297 -7.12 -11.55 -38.43
CA PHE A 297 -7.46 -10.13 -38.58
C PHE A 297 -7.85 -9.83 -40.02
N THR A 298 -8.80 -8.92 -40.21
CA THR A 298 -9.19 -8.45 -41.55
C THR A 298 -8.64 -7.04 -41.76
N ILE A 299 -7.70 -6.89 -42.70
CA ILE A 299 -7.10 -5.59 -43.07
C ILE A 299 -7.30 -5.37 -44.57
N ALA A 300 -7.87 -4.22 -44.94
CA ALA A 300 -8.18 -3.89 -46.33
C ALA A 300 -8.91 -5.02 -47.10
N ASN A 301 -9.93 -5.60 -46.44
CA ASN A 301 -10.71 -6.76 -46.93
C ASN A 301 -9.92 -8.04 -47.20
N LYS A 302 -8.67 -8.14 -46.73
CA LYS A 302 -7.89 -9.39 -46.74
C LYS A 302 -7.87 -9.98 -45.34
N VAL A 303 -8.20 -11.27 -45.25
CA VAL A 303 -8.13 -12.03 -44.00
C VAL A 303 -6.71 -12.57 -43.84
N ILE A 304 -6.08 -12.24 -42.72
CA ILE A 304 -4.76 -12.70 -42.33
C ILE A 304 -4.94 -13.61 -41.11
N SER A 305 -4.72 -14.91 -41.28
CA SER A 305 -4.81 -15.94 -40.24
C SER A 305 -3.42 -16.28 -39.70
N PHE A 306 -3.30 -16.46 -38.38
CA PHE A 306 -2.04 -16.75 -37.68
C PHE A 306 -2.06 -18.17 -37.15
N THR A 307 -1.05 -18.98 -37.44
CA THR A 307 -0.87 -20.28 -36.78
C THR A 307 -0.70 -20.10 -35.27
N ASP A 308 -0.95 -21.14 -34.48
CA ASP A 308 -0.77 -21.07 -33.02
C ASP A 308 0.68 -20.71 -32.66
N ASP A 309 1.66 -21.20 -33.41
CA ASP A 309 3.08 -20.91 -33.21
C ASP A 309 3.42 -19.45 -33.54
N GLU A 310 2.92 -18.91 -34.67
CA GLU A 310 3.08 -17.49 -35.01
C GLU A 310 2.41 -16.58 -33.99
N TRP A 311 1.21 -16.96 -33.53
CA TRP A 311 0.48 -16.21 -32.52
C TRP A 311 1.19 -16.26 -31.16
N ASN A 312 1.76 -17.41 -30.80
CA ASN A 312 2.57 -17.56 -29.59
C ASN A 312 3.88 -16.79 -29.69
N LEU A 313 4.54 -16.78 -30.85
CA LEU A 313 5.77 -16.00 -31.06
C LEU A 313 5.47 -14.50 -30.97
N TYR A 314 4.38 -14.04 -31.59
CA TYR A 314 3.96 -12.64 -31.54
C TYR A 314 3.68 -12.17 -30.10
N ASN A 315 2.97 -12.98 -29.30
CA ASN A 315 2.64 -12.60 -27.94
C ASN A 315 3.81 -12.83 -26.96
N ASN A 316 4.51 -13.96 -27.06
CA ASN A 316 5.45 -14.45 -26.03
C ASN A 316 6.91 -14.54 -26.48
N GLY A 317 7.28 -13.94 -27.62
CA GLY A 317 8.62 -14.06 -28.21
C GLY A 317 9.74 -13.38 -27.43
N PHE A 318 9.43 -12.51 -26.46
CA PHE A 318 10.41 -11.80 -25.66
C PHE A 318 10.68 -12.50 -24.32
N GLU A 319 11.95 -12.70 -24.01
CA GLU A 319 12.35 -13.24 -22.71
C GLU A 319 12.33 -12.15 -21.62
N PRO A 320 11.87 -12.46 -20.39
CA PRO A 320 11.84 -11.51 -19.29
C PRO A 320 13.24 -11.14 -18.82
N GLN A 321 13.62 -9.87 -18.98
CA GLN A 321 14.88 -9.32 -18.50
C GLN A 321 14.84 -7.79 -18.50
N ILE A 322 15.76 -7.18 -17.77
CA ILE A 322 16.17 -5.79 -17.97
C ILE A 322 17.47 -5.83 -18.77
N ILE A 323 17.58 -5.08 -19.85
CA ILE A 323 18.76 -5.03 -20.72
C ILE A 323 19.31 -3.61 -20.68
N LEU A 324 20.55 -3.43 -20.21
CA LEU A 324 21.23 -2.15 -20.21
C LEU A 324 21.52 -1.71 -21.66
N LEU A 325 21.21 -0.45 -21.98
CA LEU A 325 21.56 0.17 -23.26
C LEU A 325 22.69 1.18 -23.09
N GLU A 326 22.48 2.19 -22.24
CA GLU A 326 23.44 3.28 -22.01
C GLU A 326 23.25 3.91 -20.63
N PHE A 327 24.18 4.78 -20.24
CA PHE A 327 24.03 5.67 -19.09
C PHE A 327 23.87 7.11 -19.56
N ARG A 328 22.98 7.87 -18.92
CA ARG A 328 22.68 9.26 -19.26
C ARG A 328 22.70 10.13 -18.00
N ALA A 329 23.27 11.33 -18.11
CA ALA A 329 23.25 12.31 -17.03
C ALA A 329 21.82 12.74 -16.69
N LEU A 330 21.50 12.79 -15.39
CA LEU A 330 20.19 13.20 -14.89
C LEU A 330 19.87 14.66 -15.22
N ASP A 331 20.88 15.53 -15.26
CA ASP A 331 20.74 16.95 -15.60
C ASP A 331 20.21 17.20 -17.03
N ASN A 332 20.35 16.20 -17.92
CA ASN A 332 19.89 16.28 -19.31
C ASN A 332 18.48 15.69 -19.49
N LEU A 333 17.84 15.23 -18.41
CA LEU A 333 16.56 14.53 -18.45
C LEU A 333 15.45 15.40 -17.90
N ASP A 334 14.45 15.66 -18.73
CA ASP A 334 13.23 16.35 -18.32
C ASP A 334 12.23 15.35 -17.75
N LEU A 335 12.41 15.00 -16.47
CA LEU A 335 11.60 13.99 -15.79
C LEU A 335 10.13 14.42 -15.62
N GLU A 336 9.86 15.72 -15.59
CA GLU A 336 8.51 16.27 -15.33
C GLU A 336 7.52 15.93 -16.44
N PHE A 337 7.96 15.88 -17.71
CA PHE A 337 7.10 15.57 -18.86
C PHE A 337 7.18 14.10 -19.33
N THR A 338 7.95 13.27 -18.62
CA THR A 338 8.25 11.89 -19.05
C THR A 338 7.40 10.83 -18.33
N PHE A 339 6.51 11.24 -17.41
CA PHE A 339 5.69 10.32 -16.62
C PHE A 339 4.55 9.70 -17.45
N CYS A 340 4.58 8.36 -17.64
CA CYS A 340 3.53 7.62 -18.35
C CYS A 340 2.88 6.52 -17.52
N ASN A 341 3.63 5.92 -16.60
CA ASN A 341 3.15 4.87 -15.70
C ASN A 341 3.76 5.09 -14.32
N PRO A 342 3.09 4.65 -13.24
CA PRO A 342 3.67 4.68 -11.90
C PRO A 342 5.03 3.96 -11.88
N PRO A 343 6.08 4.57 -11.30
CA PRO A 343 7.39 3.97 -11.27
C PRO A 343 7.37 2.70 -10.41
N SER A 344 8.18 1.73 -10.82
CA SER A 344 8.48 0.56 -10.00
C SER A 344 9.81 0.77 -9.27
N PHE A 345 10.17 -0.14 -8.37
CA PHE A 345 11.42 -0.09 -7.63
C PHE A 345 12.21 -1.38 -7.82
N LEU A 346 13.49 -1.25 -8.08
CA LEU A 346 14.41 -2.35 -8.33
C LEU A 346 15.34 -2.49 -7.12
N PHE A 347 15.41 -3.69 -6.59
CA PHE A 347 16.27 -4.05 -5.45
C PHE A 347 17.02 -5.36 -5.75
N PRO A 348 18.26 -5.56 -5.26
CA PRO A 348 19.00 -6.79 -5.54
C PRO A 348 18.35 -8.02 -4.90
N ASP A 349 18.46 -9.16 -5.58
CA ASP A 349 17.97 -10.45 -5.09
C ASP A 349 18.98 -11.58 -5.40
N GLU A 350 19.70 -11.99 -4.36
CA GLU A 350 20.69 -13.08 -4.38
C GLU A 350 20.09 -14.45 -4.74
N SER A 351 18.77 -14.63 -4.58
CA SER A 351 18.13 -15.91 -4.93
C SER A 351 18.06 -16.18 -6.44
N VAL A 352 18.26 -15.14 -7.26
CA VAL A 352 18.23 -15.24 -8.74
C VAL A 352 19.64 -15.46 -9.30
N VAL A 353 20.61 -14.67 -8.83
CA VAL A 353 22.02 -14.75 -9.21
C VAL A 353 22.86 -14.44 -7.97
N GLU A 354 23.84 -15.29 -7.65
CA GLU A 354 24.75 -15.08 -6.52
C GLU A 354 25.75 -13.94 -6.81
N GLY A 355 26.01 -13.08 -5.83
CA GLY A 355 26.87 -11.89 -5.94
C GLY A 355 26.14 -10.64 -6.46
N SER A 356 24.81 -10.72 -6.60
CA SER A 356 23.99 -9.62 -7.14
C SER A 356 24.02 -8.37 -6.28
N THR A 357 23.95 -8.52 -4.95
CA THR A 357 23.95 -7.39 -4.02
C THR A 357 25.23 -6.60 -4.14
N THR A 358 26.40 -7.26 -4.21
CA THR A 358 27.69 -6.57 -4.34
C THR A 358 27.79 -5.76 -5.63
N LEU A 359 27.43 -6.36 -6.77
CA LEU A 359 27.51 -5.67 -8.07
C LEU A 359 26.46 -4.57 -8.19
N PHE A 360 25.24 -4.81 -7.69
CA PHE A 360 24.16 -3.83 -7.66
C PHE A 360 24.54 -2.61 -6.80
N THR A 361 25.07 -2.81 -5.60
CA THR A 361 25.51 -1.71 -4.72
C THR A 361 26.65 -0.92 -5.36
N ALA A 362 27.61 -1.59 -5.99
CA ALA A 362 28.68 -0.90 -6.73
C ALA A 362 28.13 -0.04 -7.87
N LEU A 363 27.16 -0.56 -8.63
CA LEU A 363 26.48 0.17 -9.69
C LEU A 363 25.70 1.37 -9.15
N LEU A 364 24.92 1.17 -8.08
CA LEU A 364 24.12 2.21 -7.43
C LEU A 364 25.01 3.37 -6.96
N ASN A 365 26.06 3.07 -6.21
CA ASN A 365 26.98 4.09 -5.70
C ASN A 365 27.63 4.89 -6.82
N ARG A 366 28.04 4.23 -7.92
CA ARG A 366 28.61 4.93 -9.09
C ARG A 366 27.60 5.78 -9.84
N CYS A 367 26.35 5.35 -9.93
CA CYS A 367 25.29 6.15 -10.54
C CYS A 367 24.96 7.40 -9.71
N LEU A 368 24.91 7.26 -8.38
CA LEU A 368 24.75 8.38 -7.44
C LEU A 368 25.91 9.38 -7.54
N GLU A 369 27.15 8.90 -7.41
CA GLU A 369 28.36 9.75 -7.48
C GLU A 369 28.45 10.56 -8.77
N LYS A 370 28.02 9.98 -9.90
CA LYS A 370 28.12 10.62 -11.22
C LYS A 370 26.84 11.34 -11.65
N ASN A 371 25.78 11.33 -10.85
CA ASN A 371 24.48 11.87 -11.20
C ASN A 371 23.96 11.34 -12.56
N ILE A 372 24.05 10.03 -12.77
CA ILE A 372 23.63 9.34 -14.01
C ILE A 372 22.55 8.30 -13.75
N ALA A 373 21.71 8.08 -14.75
CA ALA A 373 20.70 7.03 -14.78
C ALA A 373 20.97 6.03 -15.91
N ALA A 374 20.55 4.77 -15.73
CA ALA A 374 20.74 3.73 -16.74
C ALA A 374 19.49 3.60 -17.63
N LEU A 375 19.66 3.86 -18.93
CA LEU A 375 18.62 3.59 -19.93
C LEU A 375 18.61 2.09 -20.26
N CYS A 376 17.45 1.47 -20.13
CA CYS A 376 17.30 0.03 -20.30
C CYS A 376 16.06 -0.33 -21.15
N ILE A 377 16.06 -1.54 -21.70
CA ILE A 377 14.85 -2.22 -22.17
C ILE A 377 14.35 -3.11 -21.04
N TYR A 378 13.10 -2.97 -20.65
CA TYR A 378 12.46 -3.79 -19.63
C TYR A 378 11.35 -4.65 -20.23
N ILE A 379 11.44 -5.95 -19.99
CA ILE A 379 10.45 -6.96 -20.38
C ILE A 379 10.00 -7.65 -19.09
N ALA A 380 8.83 -7.28 -18.57
CA ALA A 380 8.38 -7.70 -17.23
C ALA A 380 8.19 -9.22 -17.08
N ARG A 381 7.56 -9.86 -18.07
CA ARG A 381 7.24 -11.29 -18.09
C ARG A 381 7.06 -11.80 -19.53
N ARG A 382 6.95 -13.12 -19.68
CA ARG A 382 6.61 -13.73 -20.98
C ARG A 382 5.22 -13.23 -21.37
N GLY A 383 5.07 -12.79 -22.60
CA GLY A 383 3.82 -12.13 -23.03
C GLY A 383 3.88 -10.61 -23.01
N SER A 384 4.80 -10.01 -22.23
CA SER A 384 4.92 -8.56 -22.13
C SER A 384 5.73 -7.99 -23.28
N LYS A 385 5.27 -6.87 -23.81
CA LYS A 385 6.01 -6.09 -24.80
C LYS A 385 7.22 -5.39 -24.14
N PRO A 386 8.36 -5.26 -24.84
CA PRO A 386 9.49 -4.49 -24.34
C PRO A 386 9.12 -3.01 -24.16
N ARG A 387 9.57 -2.41 -23.05
CA ARG A 387 9.40 -0.97 -22.77
C ARG A 387 10.76 -0.33 -22.51
N HIS A 388 10.95 0.90 -22.99
CA HIS A 388 12.12 1.68 -22.58
C HIS A 388 11.89 2.19 -21.16
N VAL A 389 12.88 1.98 -20.30
CA VAL A 389 12.85 2.45 -18.91
C VAL A 389 14.14 3.14 -18.55
N LEU A 390 14.04 4.07 -17.61
CA LEU A 390 15.17 4.72 -16.99
C LEU A 390 15.29 4.23 -15.54
N LEU A 391 16.46 3.70 -15.19
CA LEU A 391 16.79 3.32 -13.82
C LEU A 391 17.45 4.51 -13.13
N ILE A 392 16.68 5.22 -12.31
CA ILE A 392 17.13 6.40 -11.56
C ILE A 392 17.64 5.93 -10.20
N PRO A 393 18.91 6.21 -9.82
CA PRO A 393 19.45 5.80 -8.54
C PRO A 393 18.77 6.54 -7.38
N GLN A 394 18.47 5.83 -6.30
CA GLN A 394 17.92 6.36 -5.05
C GLN A 394 18.84 5.94 -3.89
N GLU A 395 19.28 6.92 -3.09
CA GLU A 395 19.99 6.69 -1.83
C GLU A 395 19.01 6.37 -0.71
N GLU A 396 19.47 5.68 0.33
CA GLU A 396 18.66 5.47 1.53
C GLU A 396 18.51 6.79 2.29
N THR A 397 17.28 7.27 2.47
CA THR A 397 17.01 8.46 3.28
C THR A 397 16.46 8.06 4.64
N GLU A 398 17.07 8.63 5.68
CA GLU A 398 16.55 8.60 7.05
C GLU A 398 15.97 10.00 7.35
N ASP A 399 14.79 10.31 6.82
CA ASP A 399 14.13 11.57 7.18
C ASP A 399 13.75 11.57 8.67
N ASP A 400 13.83 12.75 9.32
CA ASP A 400 13.55 12.96 10.75
C ASP A 400 12.10 12.59 11.13
N ASP A 401 11.18 12.58 10.16
CA ASP A 401 9.88 11.94 10.28
C ASP A 401 10.05 10.43 10.01
N VAL A 402 10.10 9.67 11.11
CA VAL A 402 10.27 8.20 11.23
C VAL A 402 9.39 7.34 10.26
N TYR A 403 8.43 7.96 9.58
CA TYR A 403 7.42 7.34 8.73
C TYR A 403 7.82 7.17 7.25
N GLU A 404 8.86 7.85 6.75
CA GLU A 404 9.20 7.91 5.30
C GLU A 404 10.64 7.46 4.93
N LYS A 405 11.18 6.41 5.56
CA LYS A 405 12.48 5.85 5.11
C LYS A 405 12.39 5.30 3.68
N MET A 406 13.11 5.89 2.74
CA MET A 406 13.22 5.37 1.37
C MET A 406 14.38 4.38 1.27
N PRO A 407 14.19 3.17 0.70
CA PRO A 407 15.26 2.16 0.62
C PRO A 407 16.30 2.50 -0.48
N ALA A 408 17.56 2.12 -0.31
CA ALA A 408 18.55 2.24 -1.39
C ALA A 408 18.21 1.32 -2.59
N GLY A 409 18.21 1.85 -3.82
CA GLY A 409 17.92 1.08 -5.02
C GLY A 409 17.74 1.91 -6.29
N PHE A 410 17.01 1.39 -7.28
CA PHE A 410 16.69 2.15 -8.50
C PHE A 410 15.18 2.28 -8.71
N HIS A 411 14.71 3.50 -8.98
CA HIS A 411 13.39 3.68 -9.55
C HIS A 411 13.39 3.29 -11.02
N VAL A 412 12.39 2.51 -11.43
CA VAL A 412 12.11 2.15 -12.81
C VAL A 412 11.09 3.13 -13.38
N PHE A 413 11.57 4.16 -14.07
CA PHE A 413 10.73 5.13 -14.77
C PHE A 413 10.43 4.66 -16.19
N TYR A 414 9.15 4.56 -16.55
CA TYR A 414 8.72 4.10 -17.87
C TYR A 414 8.68 5.25 -18.87
N LEU A 415 9.42 5.13 -19.97
CA LEU A 415 9.48 6.14 -21.02
C LEU A 415 8.34 5.94 -22.04
N PRO A 416 7.66 7.01 -22.49
CA PRO A 416 6.69 6.93 -23.57
C PRO A 416 7.37 6.54 -24.88
N PHE A 417 6.63 5.81 -25.73
CA PHE A 417 6.95 5.74 -27.14
C PHE A 417 6.48 7.03 -27.84
N GLY A 418 7.11 7.38 -28.97
CA GLY A 418 6.81 8.62 -29.69
C GLY A 418 5.33 8.80 -30.05
N GLY A 419 4.60 7.71 -30.32
CA GLY A 419 3.16 7.76 -30.59
C GLY A 419 2.29 8.14 -29.39
N SER A 420 2.79 8.00 -28.15
CA SER A 420 2.09 8.38 -26.92
C SER A 420 2.33 9.84 -26.53
N ILE A 421 3.28 10.52 -27.19
CA ILE A 421 3.60 11.91 -26.92
C ILE A 421 2.67 12.79 -27.75
N GLY A 422 1.75 13.48 -27.10
CA GLY A 422 0.85 14.44 -27.76
C GLY A 422 1.61 15.70 -28.18
N GLU A 423 1.30 16.22 -29.38
CA GLU A 423 1.79 17.54 -29.78
C GLU A 423 1.08 18.62 -28.97
N MET A 424 1.86 19.44 -28.24
CA MET A 424 1.33 20.62 -27.56
C MET A 424 1.06 21.73 -28.58
N PRO A 425 -0.13 22.38 -28.54
CA PRO A 425 -0.38 23.52 -29.41
C PRO A 425 0.64 24.62 -29.12
N LYS A 426 1.32 25.11 -30.16
CA LYS A 426 2.27 26.21 -30.03
C LYS A 426 1.53 27.46 -29.57
N SER A 427 1.77 27.89 -28.33
CA SER A 427 1.34 29.21 -27.86
C SER A 427 2.39 30.23 -28.26
N GLU A 428 2.02 31.18 -29.11
CA GLU A 428 2.88 32.30 -29.51
C GLU A 428 2.94 33.40 -28.41
N ALA A 429 2.12 33.29 -27.37
CA ALA A 429 2.09 34.26 -26.28
C ALA A 429 3.16 33.95 -25.24
N LYS A 430 4.33 34.59 -25.37
CA LYS A 430 5.19 34.85 -24.21
C LYS A 430 4.53 35.96 -23.40
N CYS A 431 3.73 35.58 -22.40
CA CYS A 431 3.18 36.52 -21.45
C CYS A 431 4.13 36.57 -20.25
N GLU A 432 5.06 37.52 -20.26
CA GLU A 432 5.86 37.83 -19.08
C GLU A 432 4.99 38.68 -18.15
N GLU A 433 4.73 38.14 -16.96
CA GLU A 433 3.87 38.75 -15.96
C GLU A 433 4.63 39.86 -15.19
N SER A 434 3.91 40.83 -14.63
CA SER A 434 4.56 41.91 -13.88
C SER A 434 5.29 41.37 -12.64
N PRO A 435 6.47 41.93 -12.28
CA PRO A 435 7.20 41.49 -11.08
C PRO A 435 6.38 41.70 -9.79
N GLU A 436 5.47 42.68 -9.79
CA GLU A 436 4.53 42.95 -8.70
C GLU A 436 3.53 41.80 -8.53
N ASN A 437 2.91 41.34 -9.62
CA ASN A 437 1.98 40.20 -9.60
C ASN A 437 2.70 38.91 -9.17
N VAL A 438 3.95 38.73 -9.61
CA VAL A 438 4.78 37.59 -9.20
C VAL A 438 5.08 37.61 -7.69
N ASP A 439 5.40 38.77 -7.11
CA ASP A 439 5.66 38.90 -5.68
C ASP A 439 4.39 38.66 -4.84
N LEU A 440 3.24 39.17 -5.28
CA LEU A 440 1.94 38.90 -4.64
C LEU A 440 1.60 37.41 -4.68
N MET A 441 1.79 36.75 -5.82
CA MET A 441 1.56 35.31 -5.94
C MET A 441 2.51 34.50 -5.03
N LYS A 442 3.79 34.90 -4.89
CA LYS A 442 4.72 34.27 -3.94
C LYS A 442 4.23 34.37 -2.50
N LYS A 443 3.64 35.51 -2.09
CA LYS A 443 3.04 35.68 -0.76
C LYS A 443 1.84 34.76 -0.56
N ILE A 444 0.97 34.63 -1.56
CA ILE A 444 -0.16 33.69 -1.55
C ILE A 444 0.33 32.25 -1.39
N ILE A 445 1.27 31.80 -2.23
CA ILE A 445 1.84 30.44 -2.16
C ILE A 445 2.46 30.17 -0.78
N LYS A 446 3.19 31.13 -0.22
CA LYS A 446 3.81 30.99 1.11
C LYS A 446 2.77 30.78 2.22
N LYS A 447 1.61 31.46 2.15
CA LYS A 447 0.52 31.30 3.13
C LYS A 447 -0.25 29.99 2.98
N LEU A 448 -0.34 29.47 1.76
CA LEU A 448 -1.04 28.22 1.44
C LEU A 448 -0.15 26.98 1.47
N LYS A 449 1.15 27.14 1.79
CA LYS A 449 2.08 26.01 1.85
C LYS A 449 1.64 25.04 2.96
N ILE A 450 1.45 23.78 2.56
CA ILE A 450 1.20 22.65 3.46
C ILE A 450 2.37 21.68 3.42
N GLN A 451 2.58 20.94 4.49
CA GLN A 451 3.45 19.75 4.47
C GLN A 451 2.61 18.61 3.87
N TYR A 452 2.96 18.21 2.64
CA TYR A 452 2.28 17.13 1.93
C TYR A 452 2.99 15.81 2.21
N SER A 453 2.20 14.77 2.53
CA SER A 453 2.64 13.38 2.48
C SER A 453 1.66 12.56 1.64
N PRO A 454 2.11 11.53 0.90
CA PRO A 454 1.22 10.65 0.15
C PRO A 454 0.11 9.98 0.99
N SER A 455 0.30 9.84 2.30
CA SER A 455 -0.69 9.26 3.23
C SER A 455 -1.70 10.27 3.78
N THR A 456 -1.54 11.56 3.48
CA THR A 456 -2.38 12.62 4.08
C THR A 456 -3.84 12.57 3.62
N MET A 457 -4.12 12.05 2.42
CA MET A 457 -5.46 12.05 1.84
C MET A 457 -5.91 10.65 1.44
N ASP A 458 -7.03 10.20 2.02
CA ASP A 458 -7.69 8.97 1.63
C ASP A 458 -8.50 9.13 0.34
N ASN A 459 -8.70 8.03 -0.39
CA ASN A 459 -9.61 8.04 -1.55
C ASN A 459 -11.09 8.09 -1.07
N PRO A 460 -11.83 9.19 -1.30
CA PRO A 460 -13.17 9.38 -0.72
C PRO A 460 -14.18 8.34 -1.24
N LYS A 461 -14.09 7.97 -2.52
CA LYS A 461 -14.97 6.96 -3.12
C LYS A 461 -14.77 5.59 -2.46
N THR A 462 -13.52 5.18 -2.29
CA THR A 462 -13.19 3.88 -1.70
C THR A 462 -13.59 3.84 -0.22
N SER A 463 -13.33 4.92 0.52
CA SER A 463 -13.76 5.05 1.92
C SER A 463 -15.29 5.00 2.07
N LEU A 464 -16.04 5.65 1.19
CA LEU A 464 -17.51 5.60 1.17
C LEU A 464 -18.04 4.20 0.82
N GLU A 465 -17.48 3.53 -0.19
CA GLU A 465 -17.86 2.17 -0.56
C GLU A 465 -17.64 1.19 0.62
N TRP A 466 -16.51 1.29 1.30
CA TRP A 466 -16.23 0.46 2.48
C TRP A 466 -17.14 0.76 3.66
N ALA A 467 -17.46 2.03 3.92
CA ALA A 467 -18.37 2.40 4.99
C ALA A 467 -19.77 1.81 4.78
N HIS A 468 -20.27 1.81 3.54
CA HIS A 468 -21.53 1.13 3.21
C HIS A 468 -21.46 -0.39 3.38
N ILE A 469 -20.36 -1.03 2.97
CA ILE A 469 -20.17 -2.48 3.15
C ILE A 469 -20.11 -2.84 4.64
N GLU A 470 -19.36 -2.09 5.44
CA GLU A 470 -19.24 -2.30 6.88
C GLU A 470 -20.60 -2.16 7.56
N ALA A 471 -21.34 -1.09 7.24
CA ALA A 471 -22.68 -0.88 7.78
C ALA A 471 -23.60 -2.06 7.42
N HIS A 472 -23.71 -2.42 6.13
CA HIS A 472 -24.56 -3.52 5.66
C HIS A 472 -24.17 -4.86 6.30
N ALA A 473 -22.86 -5.10 6.48
CA ALA A 473 -22.38 -6.32 7.11
C ALA A 473 -22.73 -6.37 8.61
N ILE A 474 -22.54 -5.26 9.33
CA ILE A 474 -22.85 -5.17 10.77
C ILE A 474 -24.36 -5.17 11.02
N GLY A 475 -25.16 -4.70 10.06
CA GLY A 475 -26.62 -4.63 10.15
C GLY A 475 -27.09 -3.41 10.94
N THR A 476 -26.39 -2.28 10.83
CA THR A 476 -26.83 -0.99 11.39
C THR A 476 -27.89 -0.37 10.48
N ASP A 477 -29.10 -0.08 10.98
CA ASP A 477 -30.23 0.41 10.15
C ASP A 477 -29.96 1.73 9.37
N ASP A 478 -28.90 2.48 9.74
CA ASP A 478 -28.52 3.78 9.19
C ASP A 478 -27.69 3.70 7.88
N HIS A 479 -28.04 2.82 6.93
CA HIS A 479 -27.27 2.65 5.69
C HIS A 479 -27.36 3.83 4.70
N GLN A 480 -28.36 4.70 4.84
CA GLN A 480 -28.70 5.70 3.81
C GLN A 480 -28.02 7.06 4.03
N ASP A 481 -27.53 7.35 5.24
CA ASP A 481 -26.98 8.66 5.62
C ASP A 481 -25.49 8.62 6.00
N ILE A 482 -24.75 7.62 5.53
CA ILE A 482 -23.31 7.51 5.79
C ILE A 482 -22.58 8.65 5.07
N LYS A 483 -22.04 9.58 5.86
CA LYS A 483 -21.16 10.64 5.37
C LYS A 483 -19.72 10.31 5.72
N VAL A 484 -18.88 10.29 4.70
CA VAL A 484 -17.42 10.23 4.85
C VAL A 484 -16.88 11.62 4.57
N ASP A 485 -15.98 12.08 5.42
CA ASP A 485 -15.28 13.35 5.22
C ASP A 485 -14.38 13.26 3.98
N ASP A 486 -14.56 14.17 3.04
CA ASP A 486 -13.80 14.20 1.78
C ASP A 486 -12.63 15.18 1.91
N GLN A 487 -11.48 14.62 2.25
CA GLN A 487 -10.22 15.35 2.43
C GLN A 487 -9.67 15.96 1.13
N THR A 488 -10.25 15.63 -0.03
CA THR A 488 -9.83 16.20 -1.32
C THR A 488 -10.48 17.55 -1.62
N ILE A 489 -11.52 17.92 -0.86
CA ILE A 489 -12.18 19.22 -0.97
C ILE A 489 -11.34 20.26 -0.22
N PRO A 490 -10.89 21.35 -0.87
CA PRO A 490 -10.16 22.40 -0.19
C PRO A 490 -11.03 23.06 0.89
N ASP A 491 -10.45 23.31 2.07
CA ASP A 491 -11.08 24.08 3.14
C ASP A 491 -11.08 25.56 2.78
N ILE A 492 -12.14 25.99 2.07
CA ILE A 492 -12.29 27.36 1.55
C ILE A 492 -12.29 28.38 2.69
N GLU A 493 -12.94 28.08 3.82
CA GLU A 493 -13.04 28.99 4.96
C GLU A 493 -11.64 29.28 5.54
N THR A 494 -10.87 28.23 5.82
CA THR A 494 -9.49 28.38 6.31
C THR A 494 -8.58 29.05 5.28
N ILE A 495 -8.79 28.78 3.98
CA ILE A 495 -8.02 29.42 2.89
C ILE A 495 -8.30 30.93 2.87
N ASP A 496 -9.56 31.34 2.90
CA ASP A 496 -9.97 32.75 2.85
C ASP A 496 -9.46 33.51 4.08
N GLU A 497 -9.57 32.91 5.27
CA GLU A 497 -9.02 33.47 6.52
C GLU A 497 -7.51 33.66 6.45
N ARG A 498 -6.76 32.69 5.90
CA ARG A 498 -5.30 32.79 5.76
C ARG A 498 -4.92 33.88 4.76
N LEU A 499 -5.60 33.95 3.62
CA LEU A 499 -5.25 34.86 2.54
C LEU A 499 -5.62 36.31 2.85
N GLY A 500 -6.78 36.55 3.46
CA GLY A 500 -7.29 37.90 3.73
C GLY A 500 -7.34 38.75 2.46
N PHE A 501 -6.86 39.99 2.53
CA PHE A 501 -6.90 40.96 1.42
C PHE A 501 -5.95 40.66 0.24
N LEU A 502 -5.06 39.65 0.36
CA LEU A 502 -4.07 39.36 -0.69
C LEU A 502 -4.72 38.97 -2.02
N VAL A 503 -5.88 38.33 -1.99
CA VAL A 503 -6.62 37.94 -3.21
C VAL A 503 -7.17 39.17 -3.92
N GLU A 504 -7.71 40.14 -3.18
CA GLU A 504 -8.22 41.40 -3.72
C GLU A 504 -7.09 42.26 -4.29
N GLU A 505 -5.95 42.32 -3.60
CA GLU A 505 -4.74 43.01 -4.04
C GLU A 505 -4.17 42.39 -5.33
N PHE A 506 -4.09 41.05 -5.39
CA PHE A 506 -3.68 40.35 -6.61
C PHE A 506 -4.68 40.56 -7.75
N THR A 507 -5.98 40.51 -7.48
CA THR A 507 -7.01 40.68 -8.52
C THR A 507 -6.97 42.09 -9.12
N SER A 508 -6.86 43.12 -8.28
CA SER A 508 -6.79 44.51 -8.74
C SER A 508 -5.53 44.81 -9.57
N THR A 509 -4.37 44.32 -9.13
CA THR A 509 -3.10 44.46 -9.87
C THR A 509 -3.10 43.68 -11.18
N PHE A 510 -3.66 42.48 -11.18
CA PHE A 510 -3.85 41.66 -12.38
C PHE A 510 -4.81 42.31 -13.38
N GLU A 511 -5.93 42.89 -12.94
CA GLU A 511 -6.88 43.57 -13.83
C GLU A 511 -6.29 44.86 -14.45
N ASN A 512 -5.49 45.59 -13.69
CA ASN A 512 -4.78 46.78 -14.19
C ASN A 512 -3.77 46.42 -15.29
N THR A 513 -3.09 45.28 -15.15
CA THR A 513 -2.06 44.78 -16.08
C THR A 513 -2.64 44.05 -17.30
N LYS A 514 -3.85 43.48 -17.19
CA LYS A 514 -4.59 42.81 -18.28
C LYS A 514 -4.87 43.71 -19.49
N SER A 515 -4.91 45.04 -19.30
CA SER A 515 -5.07 46.02 -20.37
C SER A 515 -3.92 46.03 -21.40
N ALA A 516 -2.77 45.42 -21.05
CA ALA A 516 -1.59 45.32 -21.91
C ALA A 516 -1.53 44.03 -22.76
N TRP A 517 -2.49 43.10 -22.62
CA TRP A 517 -2.50 41.87 -23.40
C TRP A 517 -3.01 42.10 -24.84
N PRO A 518 -2.36 41.52 -25.87
CA PRO A 518 -2.85 41.63 -27.23
C PRO A 518 -4.23 40.98 -27.34
N SER A 519 -5.24 41.78 -27.66
CA SER A 519 -6.59 41.29 -27.94
C SER A 519 -6.54 40.33 -29.14
N ASN A 520 -6.78 39.04 -28.87
CA ASN A 520 -6.82 38.03 -29.90
C ASN A 520 -8.08 38.25 -30.76
N LYS A 521 -7.95 39.01 -31.86
CA LYS A 521 -9.07 39.43 -32.74
C LYS A 521 -9.72 38.29 -33.56
N ASN A 522 -9.30 37.04 -33.36
CA ASN A 522 -9.88 35.88 -34.05
C ASN A 522 -10.65 34.95 -33.09
N LYS A 523 -11.67 35.48 -32.40
CA LYS A 523 -12.77 34.61 -31.94
C LYS A 523 -13.66 34.31 -33.14
N ARG A 524 -13.50 33.12 -33.75
CA ARG A 524 -14.55 32.52 -34.59
C ARG A 524 -15.85 32.46 -33.76
N PRO A 525 -17.02 32.78 -34.34
CA PRO A 525 -18.27 32.71 -33.59
C PRO A 525 -18.51 31.27 -33.11
N ALA A 526 -18.71 31.11 -31.81
CA ALA A 526 -19.14 29.85 -31.23
C ALA A 526 -20.48 29.46 -31.88
N LYS A 527 -20.56 28.26 -32.46
CA LYS A 527 -21.85 27.67 -32.85
C LYS A 527 -22.71 27.59 -31.61
N SER A 528 -23.92 28.14 -31.69
CA SER A 528 -24.91 28.09 -30.61
C SER A 528 -25.14 26.65 -30.17
N ASN A 529 -24.89 26.39 -28.89
CA ASN A 529 -25.28 25.14 -28.25
C ASN A 529 -26.81 25.05 -28.31
N THR A 530 -27.33 24.12 -29.10
CA THR A 530 -28.72 23.70 -29.03
C THR A 530 -28.90 23.00 -27.70
N THR A 531 -29.67 23.63 -26.80
CA THR A 531 -30.07 23.08 -25.51
C THR A 531 -30.76 21.73 -25.71
N ARG A 532 -30.05 20.62 -25.46
CA ARG A 532 -30.69 19.31 -25.28
C ARG A 532 -31.32 19.28 -23.89
N THR A 533 -32.60 19.65 -23.83
CA THR A 533 -33.46 19.38 -22.70
C THR A 533 -33.62 17.87 -22.53
N TYR A 534 -33.13 17.34 -21.42
CA TYR A 534 -33.41 15.97 -20.99
C TYR A 534 -34.85 15.90 -20.47
N THR A 535 -35.77 15.38 -21.27
CA THR A 535 -37.09 14.95 -20.79
C THR A 535 -36.97 13.61 -20.06
N LYS A 536 -37.27 13.61 -18.76
CA LYS A 536 -37.52 12.41 -17.95
C LYS A 536 -38.67 11.64 -18.60
N LYS A 537 -38.39 10.46 -19.18
CA LYS A 537 -39.43 9.45 -19.43
C LYS A 537 -39.77 8.77 -18.11
N GLN A 538 -40.95 9.07 -17.57
CA GLN A 538 -41.65 8.19 -16.65
C GLN A 538 -41.97 6.88 -17.38
N LYS A 539 -41.60 5.75 -16.78
CA LYS A 539 -42.09 4.43 -17.16
C LYS A 539 -43.52 4.30 -16.62
N ASN A 540 -44.45 3.93 -17.50
CA ASN A 540 -45.52 3.00 -17.12
C ASN A 540 -44.96 1.58 -17.15
#